data_AF-A0A369Z7G3-F1
#
_entry.id   AF-A0A369Z7G3-F1
#
_cell.length_a   1.000
_cell.length_b   1.000
_cell.length_c   1.000
_cell.angle_alpha   90.00
_cell.angle_beta   90.00
_cell.angle_gamma   90.00
#
_symmetry.space_group_name_H-M   'P 1'
#
loop_
_entity.id
_entity.type
_entity.pdbx_description
1 polymer ?
#
loop_
_entity_poly.entity_id
_entity_poly.type
_entity_poly.pdbx_seq_one_letter_code
_entity_poly.pdbx_strand_id
1 'polypeptide(L)'
;MIARLIDFLLCRFASFITGVRPQAAIAEQSSEGHRVYFANHNSHGDFILLWISLPYEVRKQTRPVAGKDYWTKGAIRRFLAYKVFNMLLIERNSQDPQAAIRQMTEALENDSLILFPEGTRKTDDDLPLQPFKSGLYYLAKKNLNCEFVPVWISNMNNVLPKGFILPIPLLCDLYVGEPLKLGTDETKGEFLTRAQSALLSLNISEKGKS
;
A
#
# COMPACT_ATOMS: atom_id res chain seq x y z
N MET A 1 -4.96 5.89 -24.29
CA MET A 1 -4.83 4.61 -25.04
C MET A 1 -3.63 3.81 -24.56
N ILE A 2 -2.40 4.34 -24.61
CA ILE A 2 -1.18 3.65 -24.13
C ILE A 2 -1.22 3.31 -22.63
N ALA A 3 -1.67 4.22 -21.76
CA ALA A 3 -1.75 3.95 -20.31
C ALA A 3 -2.72 2.79 -19.97
N ARG A 4 -3.88 2.73 -20.65
CA ARG A 4 -4.84 1.63 -20.49
C ARG A 4 -4.28 0.30 -21.02
N LEU A 5 -3.50 0.34 -22.09
CA LEU A 5 -2.80 -0.83 -22.62
C LEU A 5 -1.71 -1.31 -21.65
N ILE A 6 -0.94 -0.40 -21.06
CA ILE A 6 0.08 -0.73 -20.06
C ILE A 6 -0.56 -1.30 -18.79
N ASP A 7 -1.67 -0.72 -18.32
CA ASP A 7 -2.43 -1.27 -17.18
C ASP A 7 -2.97 -2.69 -17.51
N PHE A 8 -3.61 -2.86 -18.67
CA PHE A 8 -4.07 -4.16 -19.14
C PHE A 8 -2.93 -5.18 -19.25
N LEU A 9 -1.79 -4.78 -19.81
CA LEU A 9 -0.60 -5.61 -19.91
C LEU A 9 -0.02 -5.90 -18.52
N LEU A 10 0.08 -4.93 -17.62
CA LEU A 10 0.52 -5.13 -16.23
C LEU A 10 -0.41 -6.11 -15.50
N CYS A 11 -1.73 -6.06 -15.70
CA CYS A 11 -2.67 -7.03 -15.13
C CYS A 11 -2.40 -8.43 -15.65
N ARG A 12 -2.33 -8.59 -16.98
CA ARG A 12 -2.17 -9.90 -17.61
C ARG A 12 -0.80 -10.48 -17.33
N PHE A 13 0.21 -9.63 -17.35
CA PHE A 13 1.57 -9.93 -16.98
C PHE A 13 1.64 -10.31 -15.50
N ALA A 14 1.04 -9.54 -14.58
CA ALA A 14 0.93 -9.91 -13.17
C ALA A 14 0.21 -11.24 -12.98
N SER A 15 -1.00 -11.42 -13.53
CA SER A 15 -1.74 -12.70 -13.44
C SER A 15 -0.99 -13.88 -14.04
N PHE A 16 -0.25 -13.67 -15.14
CA PHE A 16 0.53 -14.70 -15.82
C PHE A 16 1.83 -15.04 -15.06
N ILE A 17 2.39 -14.08 -14.34
CA ILE A 17 3.73 -14.18 -13.76
C ILE A 17 3.66 -14.51 -12.29
N THR A 18 2.86 -13.82 -11.49
CA THR A 18 2.89 -14.00 -10.05
C THR A 18 2.20 -15.29 -9.59
N GLY A 19 1.35 -15.89 -10.44
CA GLY A 19 0.44 -16.95 -10.00
C GLY A 19 -0.46 -16.50 -8.84
N VAL A 20 -0.54 -15.18 -8.58
CA VAL A 20 -1.30 -14.60 -7.46
C VAL A 20 -2.73 -15.06 -7.63
N ARG A 21 -3.14 -15.95 -6.74
CA ARG A 21 -4.53 -16.14 -6.41
C ARG A 21 -4.82 -15.02 -5.42
N PRO A 22 -5.42 -13.88 -5.83
CA PRO A 22 -5.84 -12.91 -4.85
C PRO A 22 -6.69 -13.66 -3.84
N GLN A 23 -6.30 -13.59 -2.57
CA GLN A 23 -7.10 -14.17 -1.50
C GLN A 23 -8.52 -13.61 -1.64
N ALA A 24 -9.56 -14.41 -1.38
CA ALA A 24 -10.95 -14.02 -1.59
C ALA A 24 -11.27 -12.61 -1.06
N ALA A 25 -10.73 -12.27 0.12
CA ALA A 25 -10.88 -10.96 0.75
C ALA A 25 -10.37 -9.76 -0.08
N ILE A 26 -9.37 -9.94 -0.96
CA ILE A 26 -8.94 -8.91 -1.93
C ILE A 26 -9.92 -8.80 -3.09
N ALA A 27 -10.38 -9.93 -3.61
CA ALA A 27 -11.32 -9.96 -4.72
C ALA A 27 -12.69 -9.37 -4.34
N GLU A 28 -13.05 -9.44 -3.06
CA GLU A 28 -14.30 -8.91 -2.49
C GLU A 28 -14.24 -7.42 -2.16
N GLN A 29 -13.10 -6.74 -2.34
CA GLN A 29 -13.02 -5.30 -2.11
C GLN A 29 -13.97 -4.54 -3.07
N SER A 30 -14.77 -3.64 -2.51
CA SER A 30 -15.76 -2.86 -3.25
C SER A 30 -15.21 -1.49 -3.68
N SER A 31 -15.69 -0.93 -4.78
CA SER A 31 -15.42 0.48 -5.14
C SER A 31 -16.35 1.47 -4.40
N GLU A 32 -17.26 0.98 -3.57
CA GLU A 32 -18.16 1.83 -2.78
C GLU A 32 -17.44 2.40 -1.55
N GLY A 33 -17.33 3.72 -1.49
CA GLY A 33 -16.60 4.43 -0.44
C GLY A 33 -15.09 4.37 -0.60
N HIS A 34 -14.40 5.37 -0.04
CA HIS A 34 -12.95 5.47 -0.08
C HIS A 34 -12.34 4.99 1.23
N ARG A 35 -11.22 4.29 1.13
CA ARG A 35 -10.51 3.71 2.27
C ARG A 35 -9.01 3.83 2.14
N VAL A 36 -8.34 3.62 3.25
CA VAL A 36 -6.89 3.58 3.34
C VAL A 36 -6.46 2.14 3.48
N TYR A 37 -5.84 1.57 2.45
CA TYR A 37 -5.11 0.32 2.58
C TYR A 37 -3.74 0.63 3.19
N PHE A 38 -3.40 0.01 4.32
CA PHE A 38 -2.08 0.15 4.92
C PHE A 38 -1.37 -1.20 5.00
N ALA A 39 -0.11 -1.23 4.56
CA ALA A 39 0.65 -2.45 4.39
C ALA A 39 2.07 -2.36 4.95
N ASN A 40 2.70 -3.50 5.18
CA ASN A 40 4.12 -3.58 5.51
C ASN A 40 4.99 -3.27 4.28
N HIS A 41 6.17 -2.67 4.48
CA HIS A 41 7.04 -2.16 3.41
C HIS A 41 8.42 -2.83 3.34
N ASN A 42 8.52 -3.85 2.51
CA ASN A 42 9.75 -4.58 2.22
C ASN A 42 10.49 -4.03 0.99
N SER A 43 9.80 -3.50 -0.02
CA SER A 43 10.38 -3.09 -1.31
C SER A 43 9.61 -1.98 -2.03
N HIS A 44 10.24 -1.31 -3.01
CA HIS A 44 9.51 -0.37 -3.89
C HIS A 44 8.42 -1.06 -4.75
N GLY A 45 8.48 -2.38 -4.93
CA GLY A 45 7.49 -3.14 -5.70
C GLY A 45 6.21 -3.44 -4.93
N ASP A 46 6.20 -3.28 -3.61
CA ASP A 46 5.09 -3.70 -2.74
C ASP A 46 3.76 -3.04 -3.10
N PHE A 47 3.79 -1.72 -3.37
CA PHE A 47 2.58 -1.02 -3.76
C PHE A 47 2.07 -1.50 -5.12
N ILE A 48 2.96 -1.90 -6.04
CA ILE A 48 2.58 -2.44 -7.34
C ILE A 48 1.86 -3.76 -7.12
N LEU A 49 2.41 -4.64 -6.27
CA LEU A 49 1.80 -5.92 -5.92
C LEU A 49 0.41 -5.76 -5.33
N LEU A 50 0.24 -4.84 -4.38
CA LEU A 50 -1.09 -4.56 -3.82
C LEU A 50 -2.03 -3.97 -4.88
N TRP A 51 -1.59 -2.93 -5.60
CA TRP A 51 -2.41 -2.22 -6.57
C TRP A 51 -2.89 -3.12 -7.73
N ILE A 52 -2.02 -3.98 -8.28
CA ILE A 52 -2.40 -4.91 -9.36
C ILE A 52 -3.30 -6.06 -8.88
N SER A 53 -3.34 -6.33 -7.58
CA SER A 53 -4.16 -7.40 -7.00
C SER A 53 -5.58 -6.93 -6.69
N LEU A 54 -5.79 -5.62 -6.54
CA LEU A 54 -7.12 -5.05 -6.36
C LEU A 54 -8.01 -5.27 -7.61
N PRO A 55 -9.33 -5.49 -7.43
CA PRO A 55 -10.28 -5.50 -8.53
C PRO A 55 -10.16 -4.23 -9.38
N TYR A 56 -10.42 -4.35 -10.68
CA TYR A 56 -10.19 -3.27 -11.64
C TYR A 56 -10.90 -1.96 -11.26
N GLU A 57 -12.15 -2.03 -10.83
CA GLU A 57 -12.92 -0.84 -10.44
C GLU A 57 -12.39 -0.18 -9.16
N VAL A 58 -11.98 -0.98 -8.16
CA VAL A 58 -11.33 -0.47 -6.94
C VAL A 58 -10.01 0.22 -7.27
N ARG A 59 -9.21 -0.44 -8.12
CA ARG A 59 -7.87 0.02 -8.49
C ARG A 59 -7.87 1.36 -9.21
N LYS A 60 -8.82 1.59 -10.11
CA LYS A 60 -8.97 2.87 -10.84
C LYS A 60 -9.18 4.05 -9.90
N GLN A 61 -9.75 3.79 -8.73
CA GLN A 61 -10.01 4.75 -7.67
C GLN A 61 -9.07 4.54 -6.49
N THR A 62 -7.88 3.95 -6.69
CA THR A 62 -6.91 3.73 -5.62
C THR A 62 -5.54 4.27 -6.01
N ARG A 63 -4.98 5.13 -5.16
CA ARG A 63 -3.74 5.88 -5.43
C ARG A 63 -2.66 5.51 -4.41
N PRO A 64 -1.50 5.01 -4.86
CA PRO A 64 -0.36 4.82 -3.99
C PRO A 64 0.19 6.18 -3.54
N VAL A 65 0.43 6.33 -2.23
CA VAL A 65 1.10 7.52 -1.69
C VAL A 65 2.60 7.29 -1.66
N ALA A 66 3.36 8.20 -2.27
CA ALA A 66 4.80 8.01 -2.43
C ALA A 66 5.60 9.31 -2.33
N GLY A 67 6.89 9.18 -2.04
CA GLY A 67 7.81 10.32 -1.94
C GLY A 67 8.05 10.97 -3.30
N LYS A 68 7.77 12.27 -3.40
CA LYS A 68 7.98 13.08 -4.60
C LYS A 68 9.44 13.07 -5.06
N ASP A 69 10.38 13.07 -4.12
CA ASP A 69 11.84 13.06 -4.34
C ASP A 69 12.34 11.86 -5.15
N TYR A 70 11.66 10.71 -5.05
CA TYR A 70 12.02 9.50 -5.80
C TYR A 70 11.31 9.41 -7.15
N TRP A 71 9.99 9.65 -7.17
CA TRP A 71 9.12 9.37 -8.33
C TRP A 71 9.15 10.45 -9.40
N THR A 72 9.63 11.66 -9.06
CA THR A 72 9.81 12.73 -10.04
C THR A 72 11.13 12.63 -10.81
N LYS A 73 12.03 11.70 -10.42
CA LYS A 73 13.34 11.52 -11.07
C LYS A 73 13.23 10.72 -12.38
N GLY A 74 13.55 11.38 -13.49
CA GLY A 74 13.57 10.78 -14.83
C GLY A 74 12.19 10.63 -15.48
N ALA A 75 12.17 10.50 -16.80
CA ALA A 75 10.93 10.47 -17.58
C ALA A 75 10.07 9.23 -17.30
N ILE A 76 10.70 8.06 -17.13
CA ILE A 76 10.00 6.79 -16.90
C ILE A 76 9.25 6.79 -15.57
N ARG A 77 9.91 7.17 -14.46
CA ARG A 77 9.26 7.21 -13.14
C ARG A 77 8.11 8.21 -13.10
N ARG A 78 8.28 9.38 -13.71
CA ARG A 78 7.20 10.37 -13.83
C ARG A 78 6.03 9.84 -14.64
N PHE A 79 6.30 9.16 -15.75
CA PHE A 79 5.26 8.53 -16.55
C PHE A 79 4.49 7.49 -15.73
N LEU A 80 5.20 6.60 -15.03
CA LEU A 80 4.56 5.59 -14.17
C LEU A 80 3.74 6.24 -13.04
N ALA A 81 4.32 7.21 -12.32
CA ALA A 81 3.66 7.88 -11.21
C ALA A 81 2.37 8.58 -11.64
N TYR A 82 2.42 9.41 -12.68
CA TYR A 82 1.29 10.26 -13.06
C TYR A 82 0.33 9.64 -14.07
N LYS A 83 0.81 8.76 -14.97
CA LYS A 83 0.01 8.25 -16.09
C LYS A 83 -0.44 6.81 -15.91
N VAL A 84 0.23 6.03 -15.07
CA VAL A 84 -0.13 4.62 -14.83
C VAL A 84 -0.81 4.49 -13.47
N PHE A 85 -0.12 4.88 -12.39
CA PHE A 85 -0.58 4.63 -11.02
C PHE A 85 -1.38 5.78 -10.40
N ASN A 86 -1.46 6.94 -11.06
CA ASN A 86 -2.07 8.16 -10.51
C ASN A 86 -1.63 8.45 -9.06
N MET A 87 -0.34 8.31 -8.77
CA MET A 87 0.19 8.41 -7.41
C MET A 87 -0.11 9.76 -6.77
N LEU A 88 -0.37 9.71 -5.46
CA LEU A 88 -0.35 10.90 -4.63
C LEU A 88 1.09 11.12 -4.16
N LEU A 89 1.80 12.04 -4.81
CA LEU A 89 3.18 12.35 -4.45
C LEU A 89 3.23 13.38 -3.32
N ILE A 90 3.85 13.00 -2.20
CA ILE A 90 4.01 13.83 -1.00
C ILE A 90 5.48 14.18 -0.76
N GLU A 91 5.72 15.32 -0.13
CA GLU A 91 7.05 15.73 0.34
C GLU A 91 7.31 15.12 1.73
N ARG A 92 8.27 14.18 1.81
CA ARG A 92 8.55 13.43 3.05
C ARG A 92 9.28 14.26 4.11
N ASN A 93 10.02 15.28 3.69
CA ASN A 93 10.83 16.15 4.54
C ASN A 93 10.31 17.60 4.51
N SER A 94 8.99 17.78 4.36
CA SER A 94 8.40 19.11 4.41
C SER A 94 8.55 19.71 5.80
N GLN A 95 8.72 21.04 5.87
CA GLN A 95 8.71 21.79 7.12
C GLN A 95 7.32 21.77 7.80
N ASP A 96 6.28 21.39 7.05
CA ASP A 96 4.93 21.16 7.55
C ASP A 96 4.54 19.68 7.41
N PRO A 97 4.65 18.88 8.48
CA PRO A 97 4.19 17.48 8.50
C PRO A 97 2.68 17.32 8.29
N GLN A 98 1.87 18.35 8.56
CA GLN A 98 0.42 18.31 8.36
C GLN A 98 0.04 18.48 6.88
N ALA A 99 0.94 19.03 6.04
CA ALA A 99 0.69 19.19 4.62
C ALA A 99 0.38 17.85 3.93
N ALA A 100 1.14 16.80 4.26
CA ALA A 100 0.89 15.46 3.73
C ALA A 100 -0.48 14.92 4.19
N ILE A 101 -0.88 15.16 5.44
CA ILE A 101 -2.19 14.74 5.96
C ILE A 101 -3.33 15.46 5.24
N ARG A 102 -3.21 16.77 5.01
CA ARG A 102 -4.20 17.56 4.26
C ARG A 102 -4.34 17.05 2.83
N GLN A 103 -3.22 16.87 2.13
CA GLN A 103 -3.21 16.35 0.76
C GLN A 103 -3.81 14.93 0.66
N MET A 104 -3.55 14.07 1.65
CA MET A 104 -4.17 12.74 1.71
C MET A 104 -5.68 12.82 2.02
N THR A 105 -6.09 13.74 2.89
CA THR A 105 -7.51 13.95 3.22
C THR A 105 -8.29 14.43 1.99
N GLU A 106 -7.76 15.39 1.24
CA GLU A 106 -8.36 15.88 -0.02
C GLU A 106 -8.43 14.75 -1.07
N ALA A 107 -7.40 13.90 -1.17
CA ALA A 107 -7.44 12.77 -2.09
C ALA A 107 -8.50 11.73 -1.71
N LEU A 108 -8.72 11.49 -0.41
CA LEU A 108 -9.73 10.56 0.11
C LEU A 108 -11.18 10.97 -0.20
N GLU A 109 -11.42 12.22 -0.63
CA GLU A 109 -12.74 12.61 -1.12
C GLU A 109 -13.11 11.92 -2.44
N ASN A 110 -12.12 11.48 -3.23
CA ASN A 110 -12.32 10.95 -4.58
C ASN A 110 -11.68 9.58 -4.82
N ASP A 111 -10.68 9.21 -4.02
CA ASP A 111 -9.86 8.02 -4.24
C ASP A 111 -9.50 7.34 -2.92
N SER A 112 -9.46 6.02 -2.90
CA SER A 112 -8.77 5.24 -1.88
C SER A 112 -7.25 5.43 -1.95
N LEU A 113 -6.55 5.20 -0.83
CA LEU A 113 -5.10 5.35 -0.74
C LEU A 113 -4.41 4.05 -0.35
N ILE A 114 -3.19 3.83 -0.88
CA ILE A 114 -2.26 2.81 -0.38
C ILE A 114 -1.13 3.51 0.38
N LEU A 115 -0.96 3.15 1.66
CA LEU A 115 0.04 3.69 2.57
C LEU A 115 0.94 2.60 3.16
N PHE A 116 2.15 3.01 3.51
CA PHE A 116 3.10 2.21 4.27
C PHE A 116 3.44 2.97 5.55
N PRO A 117 2.80 2.65 6.69
CA PRO A 117 2.88 3.45 7.91
C PRO A 117 4.28 3.44 8.56
N GLU A 118 5.14 2.49 8.20
CA GLU A 118 6.57 2.46 8.56
C GLU A 118 7.32 3.68 7.97
N GLY A 119 6.89 4.18 6.81
CA GLY A 119 7.44 5.36 6.14
C GLY A 119 8.84 5.19 5.55
N THR A 120 9.46 4.03 5.72
CA THR A 120 10.72 3.59 5.10
C THR A 120 10.60 2.12 4.69
N ARG A 121 11.50 1.66 3.82
CA ARG A 121 11.61 0.23 3.47
C ARG A 121 12.48 -0.47 4.50
N LYS A 122 12.26 -1.77 4.68
CA LYS A 122 13.15 -2.61 5.48
C LYS A 122 14.56 -2.76 4.92
N THR A 123 15.53 -2.94 5.81
CA THR A 123 16.89 -3.46 5.61
C THR A 123 17.04 -4.85 6.25
N ASP A 124 18.16 -5.55 6.04
CA ASP A 124 18.33 -6.94 6.49
C ASP A 124 18.30 -7.12 8.02
N ASP A 125 18.54 -6.06 8.79
CA ASP A 125 18.50 -6.05 10.26
C ASP A 125 17.13 -5.61 10.83
N ASP A 126 16.13 -5.37 9.98
CA ASP A 126 14.86 -4.80 10.39
C ASP A 126 13.86 -5.84 10.91
N LEU A 127 13.07 -5.44 11.92
CA LEU A 127 11.96 -6.21 12.46
C LEU A 127 10.99 -6.68 11.35
N PRO A 128 10.23 -7.77 11.57
CA PRO A 128 9.13 -8.19 10.70
C PRO A 128 8.12 -7.09 10.36
N LEU A 129 7.97 -6.08 11.21
CA LEU A 129 7.23 -4.85 10.94
C LEU A 129 7.84 -3.70 11.75
N GLN A 130 8.22 -2.61 11.11
CA GLN A 130 8.75 -1.44 11.81
C GLN A 130 7.64 -0.67 12.56
N PRO A 131 8.00 0.13 13.57
CA PRO A 131 7.05 0.99 14.26
C PRO A 131 6.32 1.93 13.30
N PHE A 132 5.01 2.09 13.51
CA PHE A 132 4.21 2.98 12.69
C PHE A 132 4.49 4.45 13.03
N LYS A 133 4.59 5.27 11.98
CA LYS A 133 4.60 6.72 12.11
C LYS A 133 3.21 7.24 12.48
N SER A 134 3.19 8.35 13.21
CA SER A 134 1.96 8.99 13.70
C SER A 134 1.00 9.48 12.60
N GLY A 135 1.47 9.60 11.36
CA GLY A 135 0.67 10.08 10.24
C GLY A 135 -0.59 9.24 9.99
N LEU A 136 -0.54 7.92 10.24
CA LEU A 136 -1.71 7.04 10.09
C LEU A 136 -2.86 7.47 11.03
N TYR A 137 -2.54 7.74 12.30
CA TYR A 137 -3.52 8.21 13.28
C TYR A 137 -4.08 9.59 12.93
N TYR A 138 -3.24 10.54 12.53
CA TYR A 138 -3.72 11.89 12.18
C TYR A 138 -4.62 11.88 10.94
N LEU A 139 -4.34 11.00 9.97
CA LEU A 139 -5.22 10.78 8.83
C LEU A 139 -6.57 10.21 9.27
N ALA A 140 -6.57 9.18 10.14
CA ALA A 140 -7.79 8.60 10.69
C ALA A 140 -8.63 9.63 11.47
N LYS A 141 -7.97 10.47 12.28
CA LYS A 141 -8.62 11.53 13.05
C LYS A 141 -9.28 12.60 12.18
N LYS A 142 -8.74 12.88 10.99
CA LYS A 142 -9.33 13.80 10.02
C LYS A 142 -10.46 13.17 9.20
N ASN A 143 -10.51 11.84 9.14
CA ASN A 143 -11.42 11.09 8.28
C ASN A 143 -12.14 10.01 9.12
N LEU A 144 -12.97 10.41 10.08
CA LEU A 144 -13.59 9.50 11.07
C LEU A 144 -14.46 8.40 10.46
N ASN A 145 -15.03 8.66 9.29
CA ASN A 145 -15.87 7.68 8.58
C ASN A 145 -15.05 6.75 7.66
N CYS A 146 -13.76 7.04 7.45
CA CYS A 146 -12.89 6.28 6.57
C CYS A 146 -12.43 4.98 7.23
N GLU A 147 -12.40 3.93 6.43
CA GLU A 147 -11.88 2.63 6.82
C GLU A 147 -10.38 2.54 6.57
N PHE A 148 -9.67 1.88 7.48
CA PHE A 148 -8.25 1.59 7.42
C PHE A 148 -8.08 0.08 7.34
N VAL A 149 -7.77 -0.42 6.14
CA VAL A 149 -7.73 -1.85 5.83
C VAL A 149 -6.28 -2.35 5.92
N PRO A 150 -5.95 -3.23 6.89
CA PRO A 150 -4.62 -3.83 6.98
C PRO A 150 -4.39 -4.82 5.84
N VAL A 151 -3.24 -4.73 5.18
CA VAL A 151 -2.82 -5.67 4.14
C VAL A 151 -1.40 -6.16 4.38
N TRP A 152 -1.24 -7.44 4.70
CA TRP A 152 0.07 -8.06 4.83
C TRP A 152 0.57 -8.55 3.47
N ILE A 153 1.77 -8.13 3.12
CA ILE A 153 2.50 -8.51 1.90
C ILE A 153 3.56 -9.53 2.29
N SER A 154 3.28 -10.79 1.99
CA SER A 154 4.23 -11.89 2.14
C SER A 154 4.98 -12.09 0.83
N ASN A 155 6.23 -11.67 0.77
CA ASN A 155 7.10 -11.89 -0.38
C ASN A 155 8.05 -13.05 -0.07
N MET A 156 7.73 -14.26 -0.56
CA MET A 156 8.54 -15.45 -0.27
C MET A 156 9.88 -15.47 -1.00
N ASN A 157 10.10 -14.64 -2.03
CA ASN A 157 11.35 -14.63 -2.78
C ASN A 157 11.87 -13.21 -2.96
N ASN A 158 12.74 -12.79 -2.05
CA ASN A 158 13.43 -11.50 -2.08
C ASN A 158 14.52 -11.44 -3.18
N VAL A 159 14.23 -11.90 -4.39
CA VAL A 159 15.23 -12.02 -5.46
C VAL A 159 14.65 -11.48 -6.77
N LEU A 160 14.83 -10.17 -6.99
CA LEU A 160 15.14 -9.70 -8.34
C LEU A 160 16.65 -9.91 -8.52
N PRO A 161 17.10 -10.88 -9.32
CA PRO A 161 18.51 -11.05 -9.62
C PRO A 161 19.05 -9.76 -10.24
N LYS A 162 20.24 -9.34 -9.82
CA LYS A 162 20.92 -8.18 -10.44
C LYS A 162 21.02 -8.41 -11.95
N GLY A 163 20.42 -7.53 -12.76
CA GLY A 163 20.56 -7.54 -14.22
C GLY A 163 19.37 -8.08 -15.04
N PHE A 164 18.24 -8.46 -14.43
CA PHE A 164 17.07 -8.91 -15.20
C PHE A 164 16.16 -7.76 -15.65
N ILE A 165 15.75 -7.76 -16.93
CA ILE A 165 14.89 -6.74 -17.58
C ILE A 165 13.42 -7.20 -17.66
N LEU A 166 13.12 -8.47 -17.36
CA LEU A 166 11.77 -9.04 -17.36
C LEU A 166 11.38 -9.55 -15.94
N PRO A 167 10.22 -9.18 -15.38
CA PRO A 167 9.83 -9.60 -14.03
C PRO A 167 9.68 -11.11 -13.86
N ILE A 168 10.33 -11.62 -12.81
CA ILE A 168 10.20 -13.00 -12.35
C ILE A 168 8.84 -13.19 -11.66
N PRO A 169 8.23 -14.39 -11.79
CA PRO A 169 7.16 -14.88 -10.93
C PRO A 169 7.44 -14.74 -9.44
N LEU A 170 7.15 -13.56 -8.89
CA LEU A 170 7.17 -13.35 -7.46
C LEU A 170 5.88 -13.99 -6.91
N LEU A 171 6.03 -15.19 -6.35
CA LEU A 171 5.03 -15.80 -5.46
C LEU A 171 4.90 -14.89 -4.24
N CYS A 172 3.99 -13.92 -4.34
CA CYS A 172 3.65 -13.00 -3.27
C CYS A 172 2.20 -13.27 -2.86
N ASP A 173 2.00 -13.55 -1.59
CA ASP A 173 0.66 -13.62 -1.03
C ASP A 173 0.31 -12.28 -0.36
N LEU A 174 -0.94 -11.87 -0.55
CA LEU A 174 -1.49 -10.70 0.08
C LEU A 174 -2.62 -11.13 0.99
N TYR A 175 -2.51 -10.79 2.26
CA TYR A 175 -3.52 -11.09 3.27
C TYR A 175 -4.22 -9.81 3.70
N VAL A 176 -5.54 -9.75 3.52
CA VAL A 176 -6.35 -8.61 3.94
C VAL A 176 -7.03 -8.94 5.26
N GLY A 177 -6.94 -8.02 6.21
CA GLY A 177 -7.64 -8.13 7.48
C GLY A 177 -8.85 -7.21 7.57
N GLU A 178 -9.52 -7.30 8.73
CA GLU A 178 -10.73 -6.52 9.00
C GLU A 178 -10.47 -5.01 8.97
N PRO A 179 -11.34 -4.22 8.33
CA PRO A 179 -11.24 -2.77 8.33
C PRO A 179 -11.30 -2.18 9.74
N LEU A 180 -10.42 -1.20 10.00
CA LEU A 180 -10.39 -0.45 11.25
C LEU A 180 -10.97 0.95 11.04
N LYS A 181 -11.71 1.45 12.02
CA LYS A 181 -12.03 2.88 12.17
C LYS A 181 -11.35 3.41 13.43
N LEU A 182 -11.15 4.72 13.50
CA LEU A 182 -10.71 5.35 14.74
C LEU A 182 -11.86 5.27 15.75
N GLY A 183 -11.58 4.70 16.93
CA GLY A 183 -12.55 4.60 18.01
C GLY A 183 -12.85 5.96 18.62
N THR A 184 -14.02 6.07 19.27
CA THR A 184 -14.37 7.24 20.08
C THR A 184 -13.36 7.39 21.21
N ASP A 185 -12.77 8.58 21.34
CA ASP A 185 -11.75 8.91 22.35
C ASP A 185 -10.47 8.04 22.33
N GLU A 186 -10.27 7.25 21.27
CA GLU A 186 -9.10 6.41 21.12
C GLU A 186 -7.84 7.28 20.96
N THR A 187 -6.87 7.05 21.83
CA THR A 187 -5.62 7.81 21.80
C THR A 187 -4.76 7.40 20.61
N LYS A 188 -3.79 8.26 20.26
CA LYS A 188 -2.80 7.97 19.23
C LYS A 188 -2.06 6.65 19.47
N GLY A 189 -1.69 6.37 20.72
CA GLY A 189 -0.92 5.17 21.06
C GLY A 189 -1.75 3.90 20.90
N GLU A 190 -3.01 3.93 21.35
CA GLU A 190 -3.94 2.80 21.25
C GLU A 190 -4.25 2.46 19.80
N PHE A 191 -4.61 3.46 18.99
CA PHE A 191 -4.91 3.25 17.57
C PHE A 191 -3.72 2.67 16.80
N LEU A 192 -2.52 3.23 16.99
CA LEU A 192 -1.33 2.74 16.28
C LEU A 192 -0.95 1.32 16.71
N THR A 193 -1.04 1.02 18.01
CA THR A 193 -0.79 -0.32 18.53
C THR A 193 -1.79 -1.32 17.94
N ARG A 194 -3.09 -0.99 17.96
CA ARG A 194 -4.15 -1.83 17.41
C ARG A 194 -3.99 -2.04 15.90
N ALA A 195 -3.65 -1.01 15.14
CA ALA A 195 -3.39 -1.11 13.71
C ALA A 195 -2.16 -1.98 13.42
N GLN A 196 -1.10 -1.86 14.22
CA GLN A 196 0.10 -2.68 14.10
C GLN A 196 -0.21 -4.15 14.43
N SER A 197 -0.95 -4.42 15.50
CA SER A 197 -1.38 -5.78 15.87
C SER A 197 -2.28 -6.41 14.82
N ALA A 198 -3.22 -5.64 14.25
CA ALA A 198 -4.08 -6.11 13.16
C ALA A 198 -3.25 -6.54 11.95
N LEU A 199 -2.27 -5.72 11.53
CA LEU A 199 -1.38 -6.06 10.43
C LEU A 199 -0.47 -7.27 10.74
N LEU A 200 0.10 -7.34 11.94
CA LEU A 200 0.93 -8.47 12.38
C LEU A 200 0.15 -9.80 12.43
N SER A 201 -1.12 -9.76 12.82
CA SER A 201 -1.97 -10.96 12.91
C SER A 201 -2.20 -11.67 11.55
N LEU A 202 -1.93 -10.96 10.45
CA LEU A 202 -2.00 -11.46 9.09
C LEU A 202 -0.70 -12.14 8.64
N ASN A 203 0.40 -11.97 9.38
CA ASN A 203 1.67 -12.62 9.11
C ASN A 203 1.61 -14.11 9.48
N ILE A 204 1.44 -14.99 8.48
CA ILE A 204 1.32 -16.44 8.69
C ILE A 204 2.61 -17.07 9.22
N SER A 205 3.78 -16.51 8.90
CA SER A 205 5.08 -17.04 9.35
C SER A 205 5.29 -16.95 10.87
N GLU A 206 4.55 -16.08 11.56
CA GLU A 206 4.56 -15.98 13.03
C GLU A 206 3.54 -16.93 13.70
N LYS A 207 2.54 -17.43 12.96
CA LYS A 207 1.53 -18.38 13.49
C LYS A 207 2.06 -19.81 13.67
N GLY A 208 3.19 -20.15 13.05
CA GLY A 208 3.81 -21.48 13.13
C GLY A 208 4.91 -21.63 14.18
N LYS A 209 5.15 -20.62 15.03
CA LYS A 209 6.23 -20.62 16.05
C LYS A 209 5.75 -20.85 17.48
N SER A 210 4.50 -21.29 17.68
CA SER A 210 3.93 -21.65 18.98
C SER A 210 4.22 -23.09 19.36
#